data_AF-A0A270BET2-F1
#
_entry.id   AF-A0A270BET2-F1
#
_cell.length_a   1.000
_cell.length_b   1.000
_cell.length_c   1.000
_cell.angle_alpha   90.00
_cell.angle_beta   90.00
_cell.angle_gamma   90.00
#
_symmetry.space_group_name_H-M   'P 1'
#
loop_
_entity.id
_entity.type
_entity.pdbx_description
1 polymer ?
#
loop_
_entity_poly.entity_id
_entity_poly.type
_entity_poly.pdbx_seq_one_letter_code
_entity_poly.pdbx_strand_id
1 'polypeptide(L)'
;MTDFDELIGVAAQPAPPLTDSSDRQRAAALRAAASGATFVQLRDLKRPVTASFLASVFDMDPATIKKRLLPLEPLAQVGGRQVVVWDFKEAAAYLVEPKIDLEKYIASLDFKKLPHHINKVFWDAKRSKLKYLHEAGEAWMTSDVLEVFGRAFMTIKDQTQLFVETMRERGKLTDEQMTLFESLVDGFQADLHSKLVEAPRLHQTQSVAGQDRDLDEGVEG
;
A
#
# COMPACT_ATOMS: atom_id res chain seq x y z
N MET A 1 32.17 49.67 -9.25
CA MET A 1 32.87 48.43 -8.84
C MET A 1 33.05 48.58 -7.34
N THR A 2 32.57 47.58 -6.56
CA THR A 2 32.37 47.54 -5.08
C THR A 2 31.27 48.49 -4.56
N ASP A 3 30.23 48.11 -3.82
CA ASP A 3 29.89 46.86 -3.12
C ASP A 3 28.36 46.71 -3.08
N PHE A 4 27.85 45.56 -3.54
CA PHE A 4 26.45 45.14 -3.42
C PHE A 4 26.30 44.04 -2.35
N ASP A 5 27.30 43.91 -1.48
CA ASP A 5 27.48 42.80 -0.53
C ASP A 5 27.04 43.16 0.91
N GLU A 6 26.44 44.34 1.11
CA GLU A 6 26.09 44.84 2.46
C GLU A 6 24.59 44.69 2.82
N LEU A 7 23.80 43.98 2.00
CA LEU A 7 22.33 43.92 2.20
C LEU A 7 21.73 42.53 2.49
N ILE A 8 22.56 41.49 2.69
CA ILE A 8 22.08 40.14 3.04
C ILE A 8 22.93 39.58 4.20
N GLY A 9 22.71 40.12 5.40
CA GLY A 9 23.53 39.79 6.56
C GLY A 9 22.76 39.71 7.88
N VAL A 10 21.49 39.30 7.87
CA VAL A 10 20.82 38.89 9.13
C VAL A 10 21.24 37.45 9.40
N ALA A 11 22.39 37.30 10.07
CA ALA A 11 22.86 36.04 10.59
C ALA A 11 21.79 35.45 11.52
N ALA A 12 21.14 34.37 11.08
CA ALA A 12 20.38 33.52 11.96
C ALA A 12 21.31 33.06 13.08
N GLN A 13 21.07 33.52 14.31
CA GLN A 13 21.77 32.99 15.47
C GLN A 13 21.56 31.46 15.49
N PRO A 14 22.64 30.65 15.49
CA PRO A 14 22.48 29.22 15.70
C PRO A 14 21.87 29.03 17.10
N ALA A 15 20.81 28.24 17.16
CA ALA A 15 20.17 27.86 18.42
C ALA A 15 21.24 27.40 19.43
N PRO A 16 21.13 27.78 20.72
CA PRO A 16 22.12 27.41 21.71
C PRO A 16 22.24 25.87 21.80
N PRO A 17 23.46 25.32 21.86
CA PRO A 17 23.66 23.88 21.99
C PRO A 17 23.07 23.41 23.33
N LEU A 18 22.13 22.46 23.24
CA LEU A 18 21.56 21.78 24.39
C LEU A 18 22.70 21.09 25.16
N THR A 19 22.67 21.26 26.48
CA THR A 19 23.75 21.03 27.45
C THR A 19 24.29 19.59 27.51
N ASP A 20 25.62 19.46 27.60
CA ASP A 20 26.41 18.23 27.89
C ASP A 20 25.90 17.37 29.08
N SER A 21 25.14 17.96 30.00
CA SER A 21 24.60 17.28 31.19
C SER A 21 23.48 16.30 30.87
N SER A 22 22.59 16.60 29.91
CA SER A 22 21.47 15.71 29.56
C SER A 22 21.95 14.45 28.84
N ASP A 23 22.99 14.59 28.01
CA ASP A 23 23.54 13.48 27.24
C ASP A 23 24.36 12.53 28.12
N ARG A 24 25.10 13.07 29.09
CA ARG A 24 25.79 12.27 30.13
C ARG A 24 24.80 11.51 31.00
N GLN A 25 23.69 12.14 31.39
CA GLN A 25 22.62 11.49 32.17
C GLN A 25 21.93 10.38 31.37
N ARG A 26 21.65 10.61 30.08
CA ARG A 26 21.06 9.60 29.20
C ARG A 26 22.00 8.42 28.97
N ALA A 27 23.29 8.66 28.76
CA ALA A 27 24.30 7.61 28.62
C ALA A 27 24.48 6.79 29.91
N ALA A 28 24.44 7.43 31.08
CA ALA A 28 24.48 6.76 32.38
C ALA A 28 23.22 5.91 32.62
N ALA A 29 22.04 6.44 32.28
CA ALA A 29 20.76 5.70 32.37
C ALA A 29 20.73 4.47 31.44
N LEU A 30 21.25 4.59 30.21
CA LEU A 30 21.36 3.48 29.28
C LEU A 30 22.31 2.37 29.79
N ARG A 31 23.44 2.74 30.42
CA ARG A 31 24.33 1.76 31.06
C ARG A 31 23.69 1.07 32.26
N ALA A 32 22.95 1.81 33.10
CA ALA A 32 22.23 1.24 34.25
C ALA A 32 21.06 0.33 33.84
N ALA A 33 20.39 0.65 32.73
CA ALA A 33 19.36 -0.21 32.14
C ALA A 33 19.97 -1.51 31.57
N ALA A 34 21.11 -1.41 30.88
CA ALA A 34 21.83 -2.58 30.35
C ALA A 34 22.38 -3.50 31.44
N SER A 35 22.72 -2.96 32.63
CA SER A 35 23.18 -3.74 33.78
C SER A 35 22.05 -4.33 34.64
N GLY A 36 20.78 -4.16 34.25
CA GLY A 36 19.62 -4.74 34.95
C GLY A 36 19.27 -4.09 36.29
N ALA A 37 19.80 -2.90 36.60
CA ALA A 37 19.66 -2.27 37.92
C ALA A 37 18.32 -1.52 38.13
N THR A 38 17.59 -1.21 37.06
CA THR A 38 16.33 -0.46 37.11
C THR A 38 15.27 -1.18 36.28
N PHE A 39 14.63 -2.19 36.87
CA PHE A 39 13.41 -2.77 36.31
C PHE A 39 12.21 -2.33 37.14
N VAL A 40 11.18 -1.79 36.49
CA VAL A 40 9.84 -1.75 37.10
C VAL A 40 9.40 -3.21 37.21
N GLN A 41 8.98 -3.66 38.40
CA GLN A 41 8.55 -5.05 38.54
C GLN A 41 7.30 -5.27 37.67
N LEU A 42 7.23 -6.38 36.93
CA LEU A 42 6.07 -6.73 36.10
C LEU A 42 4.76 -6.76 36.90
N ARG A 43 4.86 -6.96 38.23
CA ARG A 43 3.74 -6.90 39.18
C ARG A 43 3.16 -5.49 39.32
N ASP A 44 3.99 -4.45 39.19
CA ASP A 44 3.57 -3.05 39.33
C ASP A 44 2.82 -2.56 38.09
N LEU A 45 3.12 -3.11 36.91
CA LEU A 45 2.39 -2.82 35.67
C LEU A 45 1.05 -3.56 35.55
N LYS A 46 0.86 -4.65 36.30
CA LYS A 46 -0.41 -5.42 36.34
C LYS A 46 -1.38 -4.93 37.41
N ARG A 47 -0.98 -3.97 38.24
CA ARG A 47 -1.85 -3.35 39.25
C ARG A 47 -2.58 -2.15 38.66
N PRO A 48 -3.75 -1.78 39.19
CA PRO A 48 -4.42 -0.54 38.82
C PRO A 48 -3.48 0.65 39.09
N VAL A 49 -3.32 1.50 38.08
CA VAL A 49 -2.35 2.62 38.08
C VAL A 49 -3.06 3.96 38.21
N THR A 50 -2.40 4.92 38.85
CA THR A 50 -2.90 6.29 39.00
C THR A 50 -2.47 7.18 37.83
N ALA A 51 -3.14 8.31 37.65
CA ALA A 51 -2.76 9.31 36.64
C ALA A 51 -1.34 9.86 36.85
N SER A 52 -0.88 9.97 38.10
CA SER A 52 0.50 10.41 38.40
C SER A 52 1.55 9.38 38.01
N PHE A 53 1.24 8.09 38.14
CA PHE A 53 2.11 7.01 37.67
C PHE A 53 2.15 6.96 36.14
N LEU A 54 1.00 7.10 35.47
CA LEU A 54 0.96 7.19 34.01
C LEU A 54 1.73 8.41 33.50
N ALA A 55 1.70 9.54 34.22
CA ALA A 55 2.45 10.75 33.89
C ALA A 55 3.95 10.53 33.92
N SER A 56 4.46 9.83 34.94
CA SER A 56 5.89 9.52 35.01
C SER A 56 6.33 8.45 33.99
N VAL A 57 5.45 7.50 33.65
CA VAL A 57 5.78 6.43 32.69
C VAL A 57 5.78 6.92 31.24
N PHE A 58 4.80 7.74 30.86
CA PHE A 58 4.63 8.22 29.48
C PHE A 58 5.26 9.60 29.22
N ASP A 59 5.87 10.21 30.23
CA ASP A 59 6.46 11.56 30.17
C ASP A 59 5.45 12.60 29.65
N MET A 60 4.25 12.57 30.23
CA MET A 60 3.12 13.42 29.86
C MET A 60 2.58 14.18 31.07
N ASP A 61 2.09 15.40 30.84
CA ASP A 61 1.44 16.18 31.88
C ASP A 61 0.18 15.46 32.42
N PRO A 62 -0.02 15.38 33.76
CA PRO A 62 -1.19 14.73 34.35
C PRO A 62 -2.54 15.26 33.87
N ALA A 63 -2.65 16.54 33.47
CA ALA A 63 -3.90 17.07 32.92
C ALA A 63 -4.15 16.54 31.50
N THR A 64 -3.09 16.36 30.71
CA THR A 64 -3.16 15.75 29.37
C THR A 64 -3.60 14.28 29.45
N ILE A 65 -3.07 13.52 30.40
CA ILE A 65 -3.49 12.13 30.64
C ILE A 65 -4.96 12.05 31.02
N LYS A 66 -5.42 12.90 31.95
CA LYS A 66 -6.84 12.96 32.34
C LYS A 66 -7.75 13.24 31.14
N LYS A 67 -7.35 14.15 30.25
CA LYS A 67 -8.10 14.47 29.01
C LYS A 67 -8.16 13.28 28.05
N ARG A 68 -7.03 12.58 27.85
CA ARG A 68 -6.93 11.41 26.94
C ARG A 68 -7.66 10.18 27.49
N LEU A 69 -7.78 10.06 28.81
CA LEU A 69 -8.48 8.97 29.50
C LEU A 69 -9.95 9.27 29.84
N LEU A 70 -10.49 10.45 29.48
CA LEU A 70 -11.92 10.75 29.58
C LEU A 70 -12.86 9.69 28.97
N PRO A 71 -12.55 9.09 27.79
CA PRO A 71 -13.43 8.08 27.20
C PRO A 71 -13.31 6.69 27.85
N LEU A 72 -12.37 6.49 28.79
CA LEU A 72 -12.16 5.21 29.47
C LEU A 72 -12.82 5.21 30.84
N GLU A 73 -13.63 4.19 31.14
CA GLU A 73 -14.22 4.01 32.46
C GLU A 73 -13.14 3.65 33.50
N PRO A 74 -13.14 4.28 34.68
CA PRO A 74 -12.18 3.96 35.73
C PRO A 74 -12.50 2.63 36.42
N LEU A 75 -11.46 1.84 36.74
CA LEU A 75 -11.63 0.55 37.40
C LEU A 75 -12.15 0.67 38.83
N ALA A 76 -11.61 1.63 39.59
CA ALA A 76 -12.00 1.86 40.97
C ALA A 76 -11.65 3.29 41.42
N GLN A 77 -12.28 3.71 42.52
CA GLN A 77 -11.92 4.91 43.25
C GLN A 77 -11.41 4.48 44.64
N VAL A 78 -10.16 4.80 44.97
CA VAL A 78 -9.51 4.40 46.22
C VAL A 78 -9.42 5.61 47.14
N GLY A 79 -9.86 5.47 48.41
CA GLY A 79 -9.79 6.57 49.39
C GLY A 79 -10.83 7.68 49.19
N GLY A 80 -11.97 7.37 48.57
CA GLY A 80 -13.02 8.34 48.21
C GLY A 80 -12.88 8.85 46.77
N ARG A 81 -13.62 9.91 46.41
CA ARG A 81 -13.71 10.47 45.04
C ARG A 81 -12.40 11.01 44.43
N GLN A 82 -11.27 10.99 45.15
CA GLN A 82 -10.06 11.72 44.76
C GLN A 82 -9.02 10.89 44.00
N VAL A 83 -8.90 9.58 44.24
CA VAL A 83 -7.90 8.75 43.55
C VAL A 83 -8.59 7.75 42.63
N VAL A 84 -8.51 8.04 41.33
CA VAL A 84 -9.03 7.19 40.27
C VAL A 84 -7.91 6.28 39.76
N VAL A 85 -8.20 5.00 39.60
CA VAL A 85 -7.26 4.02 39.07
C VAL A 85 -7.77 3.42 37.77
N TRP A 86 -6.86 3.17 36.84
CA TRP A 86 -7.12 2.60 35.52
C TRP A 86 -6.31 1.32 35.32
N ASP A 87 -6.73 0.46 34.38
CA ASP A 87 -5.88 -0.61 33.89
C ASP A 87 -4.74 0.01 33.08
N PHE A 88 -3.50 -0.39 33.36
CA PHE A 88 -2.33 0.06 32.62
C PHE A 88 -2.43 -0.31 31.14
N LYS A 89 -2.93 -1.51 30.81
CA LYS A 89 -3.03 -1.98 29.42
C LYS A 89 -4.00 -1.13 28.60
N GLU A 90 -5.18 -0.85 29.15
CA GLU A 90 -6.20 -0.05 28.50
C GLU A 90 -5.76 1.41 28.41
N ALA A 91 -5.23 1.97 29.51
CA ALA A 91 -4.72 3.34 29.51
C ALA A 91 -3.60 3.55 28.48
N ALA A 92 -2.67 2.58 28.34
CA ALA A 92 -1.59 2.66 27.35
C ALA A 92 -2.11 2.73 25.91
N ALA A 93 -3.23 2.07 25.58
CA ALA A 93 -3.80 2.09 24.24
C ALA A 93 -4.37 3.46 23.84
N TYR A 94 -4.83 4.26 24.81
CA TYR A 94 -5.34 5.63 24.58
C TYR A 94 -4.24 6.70 24.67
N LEU A 95 -3.16 6.41 25.41
CA LEU A 95 -2.06 7.36 25.61
C LEU A 95 -1.03 7.30 24.48
N VAL A 96 -0.80 6.13 23.89
CA VAL A 96 0.21 5.96 22.84
C VAL A 96 -0.42 6.10 21.47
N GLU A 97 0.03 7.11 20.71
CA GLU A 97 -0.35 7.23 19.31
C GLU A 97 0.19 6.03 18.52
N PRO A 98 -0.67 5.28 17.81
CA PRO A 98 -0.25 4.09 17.11
C PRO A 98 0.66 4.49 15.94
N LYS A 99 1.94 4.10 15.99
CA LYS A 99 2.87 4.20 14.88
C LYS A 99 2.55 3.14 13.84
N ILE A 100 1.46 3.34 13.12
CA ILE A 100 1.02 2.44 12.07
C ILE A 100 1.40 3.04 10.72
N ASP A 101 2.04 2.24 9.88
CA ASP A 101 2.15 2.50 8.45
C ASP A 101 0.76 2.33 7.82
N LEU A 102 0.09 3.46 7.58
CA LEU A 102 -1.30 3.52 7.12
C LEU A 102 -1.53 2.69 5.87
N GLU A 103 -0.57 2.66 4.94
CA GLU A 103 -0.71 1.91 3.68
C GLU A 103 -0.75 0.40 3.93
N LYS A 104 0.15 -0.10 4.78
CA LYS A 104 0.19 -1.52 5.15
C LYS A 104 -1.00 -1.92 6.00
N TYR A 105 -1.47 -1.03 6.86
CA TYR A 105 -2.64 -1.28 7.68
C TYR A 105 -3.91 -1.36 6.84
N ILE A 106 -4.12 -0.42 5.91
CA ILE A 106 -5.23 -0.45 4.96
C ILE A 106 -5.17 -1.70 4.08
N ALA A 107 -3.97 -2.16 3.69
CA ALA A 107 -3.81 -3.41 2.94
C ALA A 107 -4.13 -4.67 3.76
N SER A 108 -3.90 -4.64 5.07
CA SER A 108 -4.18 -5.76 5.99
C SER A 108 -5.63 -5.82 6.50
N LEU A 109 -6.40 -4.75 6.29
CA LEU A 109 -7.77 -4.64 6.76
C LEU A 109 -8.71 -5.49 5.89
N ASP A 110 -9.55 -6.30 6.55
CA ASP A 110 -10.65 -6.99 5.89
C ASP A 110 -11.71 -5.97 5.48
N PHE A 111 -11.86 -5.76 4.18
CA PHE A 111 -12.72 -4.74 3.58
C PHE A 111 -14.20 -4.87 3.99
N LYS A 112 -14.63 -6.06 4.44
CA LYS A 112 -15.99 -6.33 4.92
C LYS A 112 -16.27 -5.75 6.31
N LYS A 113 -15.22 -5.45 7.10
CA LYS A 113 -15.33 -4.93 8.47
C LYS A 113 -15.20 -3.42 8.56
N LEU A 114 -14.96 -2.75 7.43
CA LEU A 114 -14.85 -1.30 7.37
C LEU A 114 -16.25 -0.66 7.41
N PRO A 115 -16.45 0.42 8.18
CA PRO A 115 -17.65 1.22 8.11
C PRO A 115 -17.95 1.69 6.67
N HIS A 116 -19.23 1.70 6.29
CA HIS A 116 -19.67 1.94 4.91
C HIS A 116 -19.12 3.25 4.30
N HIS A 117 -18.97 4.30 5.10
CA HIS A 117 -18.44 5.59 4.66
C HIS A 117 -16.94 5.52 4.27
N ILE A 118 -16.12 4.75 5.00
CA ILE A 118 -14.69 4.57 4.71
C ILE A 118 -14.52 3.74 3.45
N ASN A 119 -15.37 2.71 3.30
CA ASN A 119 -15.34 1.82 2.14
C ASN A 119 -15.56 2.62 0.84
N LYS A 120 -16.55 3.53 0.82
CA LYS A 120 -16.79 4.42 -0.33
C LYS A 120 -15.56 5.26 -0.68
N VAL A 121 -14.99 5.96 0.30
CA VAL A 121 -13.81 6.83 0.09
C VAL A 121 -12.61 6.04 -0.41
N PHE A 122 -12.40 4.83 0.11
CA PHE A 122 -11.34 3.94 -0.34
C PHE A 122 -11.48 3.56 -1.82
N TRP A 123 -12.68 3.14 -2.25
CA TRP A 123 -12.93 2.80 -3.65
C TRP A 123 -12.82 4.01 -4.57
N ASP A 124 -13.29 5.17 -4.14
CA ASP A 124 -13.17 6.42 -4.91
C ASP A 124 -11.68 6.83 -5.06
N ALA A 125 -10.87 6.70 -3.99
CA ALA A 125 -9.44 6.93 -4.05
C ALA A 125 -8.71 5.94 -4.99
N LYS A 126 -9.06 4.65 -4.93
CA LYS A 126 -8.52 3.63 -5.84
C LYS A 126 -8.85 3.92 -7.30
N ARG A 127 -10.09 4.30 -7.60
CA ARG A 127 -10.51 4.70 -8.96
C ARG A 127 -9.76 5.95 -9.42
N SER A 128 -9.61 6.95 -8.55
CA SER A 128 -8.84 8.16 -8.87
C SER A 128 -7.38 7.84 -9.17
N LYS A 129 -6.75 6.94 -8.41
CA LYS A 129 -5.40 6.46 -8.69
C LYS A 129 -5.30 5.76 -10.06
N LEU A 130 -6.23 4.86 -10.38
CA LEU A 130 -6.24 4.19 -11.68
C LEU A 130 -6.45 5.18 -12.84
N LYS A 131 -7.34 6.16 -12.66
CA LYS A 131 -7.55 7.23 -13.63
C LYS A 131 -6.27 8.04 -13.86
N TYR A 132 -5.58 8.42 -12.79
CA TYR A 132 -4.29 9.11 -12.87
C TYR A 132 -3.24 8.27 -13.61
N LEU A 133 -3.10 6.99 -13.28
CA LEU A 133 -2.15 6.09 -13.96
C LEU A 133 -2.46 5.94 -15.45
N HIS A 134 -3.75 5.90 -15.81
CA HIS A 134 -4.17 5.88 -17.21
C HIS A 134 -3.83 7.19 -17.94
N GLU A 135 -4.12 8.34 -17.32
CA GLU A 135 -3.78 9.66 -17.87
C GLU A 135 -2.26 9.87 -17.97
N ALA A 136 -1.48 9.31 -17.05
CA ALA A 136 -0.02 9.31 -17.08
C ALA A 136 0.57 8.34 -18.12
N GLY A 137 -0.26 7.51 -18.76
CA GLY A 137 0.18 6.51 -19.75
C GLY A 137 0.87 5.28 -19.15
N GLU A 138 0.86 5.14 -17.82
CA GLU A 138 1.45 4.00 -17.09
C GLU A 138 0.50 2.78 -17.03
N ALA A 139 -0.80 2.99 -17.30
CA ALA A 139 -1.81 1.93 -17.38
C ALA A 139 -2.56 2.01 -18.72
N TRP A 140 -2.63 0.88 -19.43
CA TRP A 140 -3.39 0.76 -20.68
C TRP A 140 -4.70 0.01 -20.46
N MET A 141 -5.75 0.45 -21.16
CA MET A 141 -6.98 -0.31 -21.22
C MET A 141 -6.78 -1.54 -22.09
N THR A 142 -7.37 -2.68 -21.68
CA THR A 142 -7.27 -3.93 -22.44
C THR A 142 -7.82 -3.78 -23.86
N SER A 143 -8.83 -2.93 -24.07
CA SER A 143 -9.36 -2.60 -25.40
C SER A 143 -8.28 -2.06 -26.34
N ASP A 144 -7.49 -1.12 -25.84
CA ASP A 144 -6.53 -0.37 -26.63
C ASP A 144 -5.33 -1.27 -26.99
N VAL A 145 -4.92 -2.12 -26.04
CA VAL A 145 -3.90 -3.14 -26.27
C VAL A 145 -4.36 -4.13 -27.35
N LEU A 146 -5.59 -4.67 -27.23
CA LEU A 146 -6.14 -5.59 -28.22
C LEU A 146 -6.29 -4.96 -29.60
N GLU A 147 -6.64 -3.68 -29.68
CA GLU A 147 -6.72 -2.97 -30.95
C GLU A 147 -5.34 -2.86 -31.63
N VAL A 148 -4.31 -2.47 -30.88
CA VAL A 148 -2.94 -2.38 -31.40
C VAL A 148 -2.43 -3.75 -31.85
N PHE A 149 -2.65 -4.80 -31.05
CA PHE A 149 -2.30 -6.17 -31.42
C PHE A 149 -3.08 -6.66 -32.64
N GLY A 150 -4.37 -6.32 -32.75
CA GLY A 150 -5.19 -6.65 -33.91
C GLY A 150 -4.68 -6.00 -35.20
N ARG A 151 -4.27 -4.72 -35.14
CA ARG A 151 -3.64 -4.04 -36.28
C ARG A 151 -2.30 -4.68 -36.66
N ALA A 152 -1.46 -5.00 -35.68
CA ALA A 152 -0.19 -5.68 -35.92
C ALA A 152 -0.39 -7.06 -36.56
N PHE A 153 -1.40 -7.81 -36.11
CA PHE A 153 -1.78 -9.11 -36.67
C PHE A 153 -2.15 -9.01 -38.15
N MET A 154 -2.97 -8.02 -38.53
CA MET A 154 -3.35 -7.81 -39.93
C MET A 154 -2.12 -7.51 -40.80
N THR A 155 -1.19 -6.68 -40.31
CA THR A 155 0.07 -6.43 -41.02
C THR A 155 0.90 -7.71 -41.20
N ILE A 156 1.00 -8.57 -40.19
CA ILE A 156 1.71 -9.85 -40.30
C ILE A 156 1.03 -10.77 -41.32
N LYS A 157 -0.30 -10.85 -41.28
CA LYS A 157 -1.09 -11.63 -42.25
C LYS A 157 -0.80 -11.18 -43.68
N ASP A 158 -0.91 -9.89 -43.96
CA ASP A 158 -0.70 -9.31 -45.29
C ASP A 158 0.73 -9.59 -45.80
N GLN A 159 1.74 -9.42 -44.95
CA GLN A 159 3.13 -9.73 -45.30
C GLN A 159 3.36 -11.22 -45.57
N THR A 160 2.72 -12.10 -44.80
CA THR A 160 2.88 -13.54 -44.98
C THR A 160 2.21 -14.01 -46.29
N GLN A 161 1.08 -13.42 -46.68
CA GLN A 161 0.45 -13.67 -47.98
C GLN A 161 1.33 -13.18 -49.13
N LEU A 162 1.94 -12.00 -49.01
CA LEU A 162 2.88 -11.50 -50.01
C LEU A 162 4.10 -12.41 -50.19
N PHE A 163 4.57 -13.07 -49.12
CA PHE A 163 5.65 -14.05 -49.22
C PHE A 163 5.25 -15.28 -50.03
N VAL A 164 4.03 -15.78 -49.87
CA VAL A 164 3.47 -16.89 -50.67
C VAL A 164 3.45 -16.51 -52.16
N GLU A 165 2.94 -15.33 -52.49
CA GLU A 165 2.90 -14.83 -53.87
C GLU A 165 4.31 -14.66 -54.46
N THR A 166 5.22 -14.04 -53.71
CA THR A 166 6.61 -13.81 -54.14
C THR A 166 7.34 -15.13 -54.38
N MET A 167 7.13 -16.14 -53.54
CA MET A 167 7.73 -17.47 -53.68
C MET A 167 7.16 -18.23 -54.88
N ARG A 168 5.86 -18.07 -55.17
CA ARG A 168 5.24 -18.64 -56.37
C ARG A 168 5.82 -18.04 -57.65
N GLU A 169 6.03 -16.72 -57.68
CA GLU A 169 6.56 -16.04 -58.88
C GLU A 169 8.07 -16.23 -59.08
N ARG A 170 8.86 -16.24 -58.00
CA ARG A 170 10.33 -16.18 -58.08
C ARG A 170 11.04 -17.46 -57.65
N GLY A 171 10.40 -18.29 -56.83
CA GLY A 171 11.04 -19.40 -56.13
C GLY A 171 11.37 -20.62 -56.99
N LYS A 172 10.80 -20.71 -58.21
CA LYS A 172 10.88 -21.93 -59.05
C LYS A 172 10.56 -23.21 -58.26
N LEU A 173 9.64 -23.11 -57.31
CA LEU A 173 9.21 -24.23 -56.48
C LEU A 173 8.29 -25.13 -57.29
N THR A 174 8.26 -26.43 -56.97
CA THR A 174 7.25 -27.33 -57.53
C THR A 174 5.89 -27.05 -56.88
N ASP A 175 4.80 -27.36 -57.57
CA ASP A 175 3.43 -27.15 -57.04
C ASP A 175 3.20 -27.89 -55.71
N GLU A 176 3.82 -29.06 -55.53
CA GLU A 176 3.77 -29.83 -54.27
C GLU A 176 4.46 -29.08 -53.11
N GLN A 177 5.61 -28.46 -53.37
CA GLN A 177 6.34 -27.65 -52.37
C GLN A 177 5.57 -26.37 -52.03
N MET A 178 4.91 -25.78 -53.02
CA MET A 178 4.11 -24.57 -52.85
C MET A 178 2.87 -24.84 -51.98
N THR A 179 2.19 -25.96 -52.22
CA THR A 179 1.04 -26.39 -51.42
C THR A 179 1.44 -26.67 -49.97
N LEU A 180 2.60 -27.28 -49.74
CA LEU A 180 3.12 -27.50 -48.40
C LEU A 180 3.43 -26.17 -47.70
N PHE A 181 4.06 -25.23 -48.40
CA PHE A 181 4.39 -23.91 -47.86
C PHE A 181 3.13 -23.09 -47.50
N GLU A 182 2.10 -23.12 -48.34
CA GLU A 182 0.80 -22.51 -48.05
C GLU A 182 0.18 -23.08 -46.77
N SER A 183 0.19 -24.41 -46.61
CA SER A 183 -0.34 -25.04 -45.41
C SER A 183 0.41 -24.66 -44.12
N LEU A 184 1.72 -24.42 -44.22
CA LEU A 184 2.56 -23.96 -43.10
C LEU A 184 2.26 -22.51 -42.74
N VAL A 185 2.06 -21.65 -43.75
CA VAL A 185 1.68 -20.25 -43.56
C VAL A 185 0.30 -20.13 -42.92
N ASP A 186 -0.67 -20.90 -43.39
CA ASP A 186 -2.02 -20.92 -42.82
C ASP A 186 -2.01 -21.45 -41.38
N GLY A 187 -1.26 -22.51 -41.12
CA GLY A 187 -1.06 -23.05 -39.78
C GLY A 187 -0.39 -22.04 -38.82
N PHE A 188 0.61 -21.30 -39.31
CA PHE A 188 1.25 -20.22 -38.56
C PHE A 188 0.27 -19.10 -38.23
N GLN A 189 -0.53 -18.65 -39.19
CA GLN A 189 -1.55 -17.61 -38.96
C GLN A 189 -2.61 -18.04 -37.95
N ALA A 190 -3.04 -19.30 -38.00
CA ALA A 190 -4.01 -19.87 -37.05
C ALA A 190 -3.44 -19.96 -35.62
N ASP A 191 -2.19 -20.40 -35.46
CA ASP A 191 -1.52 -20.46 -34.14
C ASP A 191 -1.32 -19.05 -33.57
N LEU A 192 -0.94 -18.09 -34.41
CA LEU A 192 -0.72 -16.70 -34.02
C LEU A 192 -2.03 -16.01 -33.59
N HIS A 193 -3.14 -16.29 -34.28
CA HIS A 193 -4.48 -15.84 -33.87
C HIS A 193 -4.87 -16.44 -32.51
N SER A 194 -4.72 -17.75 -32.32
CA SER A 194 -5.03 -18.43 -31.07
C SER A 194 -4.24 -17.83 -29.89
N LYS A 195 -2.92 -17.61 -30.08
CA LYS A 195 -2.04 -17.09 -29.02
C LYS A 195 -2.25 -15.60 -28.70
N LEU A 196 -2.63 -14.77 -29.68
CA LEU A 196 -2.77 -13.33 -29.46
C LEU A 196 -4.19 -12.89 -29.12
N VAL A 197 -5.22 -13.62 -29.55
CA VAL A 197 -6.61 -13.22 -29.35
C VAL A 197 -7.30 -14.10 -28.29
N GLU A 198 -7.10 -15.42 -28.35
CA GLU A 198 -7.80 -16.35 -27.44
C GLU A 198 -7.06 -16.53 -26.10
N ALA A 199 -5.72 -16.58 -26.10
CA ALA A 199 -4.97 -16.73 -24.86
C ALA A 199 -5.17 -15.55 -23.87
N PRO A 200 -5.22 -14.27 -24.31
CA PRO A 200 -5.52 -13.17 -23.39
C PRO A 200 -6.96 -13.18 -22.87
N ARG A 201 -7.91 -13.77 -23.60
CA ARG A 201 -9.30 -13.95 -23.14
C ARG A 201 -9.38 -15.00 -22.04
N LEU A 202 -8.63 -16.10 -22.16
CA LEU A 202 -8.54 -17.16 -21.15
C LEU A 202 -7.80 -16.73 -19.88
N HIS A 203 -6.81 -15.84 -20.01
CA HIS A 203 -6.05 -15.29 -18.89
C HIS A 203 -6.55 -13.91 -18.43
N GLN A 204 -7.80 -13.54 -18.75
CA GLN A 204 -8.42 -12.38 -18.12
C GLN A 204 -8.29 -12.54 -16.60
N THR A 205 -7.55 -11.64 -15.97
CA THR A 205 -7.63 -11.48 -14.52
C THR A 205 -9.05 -11.00 -14.26
N GLN A 206 -9.96 -11.94 -13.95
CA GLN A 206 -11.33 -11.60 -13.61
C GLN A 206 -11.25 -10.55 -12.51
N SER A 207 -11.85 -9.38 -12.78
CA SER A 207 -12.14 -8.41 -11.73
C SER A 207 -12.89 -9.16 -10.63
N VAL A 208 -12.53 -8.94 -9.37
CA VAL A 208 -13.17 -9.56 -8.20
C VAL A 208 -14.71 -9.38 -8.21
N ALA A 209 -15.24 -8.39 -8.95
CA ALA A 209 -16.68 -8.20 -9.16
C ALA A 209 -17.35 -9.20 -10.13
N GLY A 210 -16.60 -9.92 -10.96
CA GLY A 210 -17.12 -10.96 -11.86
C GLY A 210 -17.34 -12.30 -11.15
N GLN A 211 -16.58 -12.57 -10.08
CA GLN A 211 -16.60 -13.85 -9.37
C GLN A 211 -17.83 -14.03 -8.47
N ASP A 212 -18.50 -12.94 -8.07
CA ASP A 212 -19.72 -12.98 -7.26
C ASP A 212 -20.99 -13.24 -8.10
N ARG A 213 -20.95 -13.12 -9.44
CA ARG A 213 -22.12 -13.41 -10.29
C ARG A 213 -22.30 -14.89 -10.60
N ASP A 214 -21.22 -15.65 -10.65
CA ASP A 214 -21.26 -17.08 -10.98
C ASP A 214 -21.69 -17.95 -9.77
N LEU A 215 -21.82 -17.37 -8.57
CA LEU A 215 -22.24 -18.07 -7.36
C LEU A 215 -23.77 -18.03 -7.12
N ASP A 216 -24.51 -17.17 -7.82
CA ASP A 216 -25.98 -17.06 -7.69
C ASP A 216 -26.74 -17.94 -8.71
N GLU A 217 -26.10 -18.42 -9.77
CA GLU A 217 -26.74 -19.32 -10.77
C GLU A 217 -26.62 -20.82 -10.44
N GLY A 218 -25.97 -21.18 -9.32
CA GLY A 218 -25.71 -22.57 -8.91
C GLY A 218 -26.65 -23.16 -7.87
N VAL A 219 -27.72 -22.47 -7.46
CA VAL A 219 -28.66 -22.91 -6.40
C VAL A 219 -30.10 -22.97 -6.89
N GLU A 220 -30.33 -23.53 -8.08
CA GLU A 220 -31.63 -24.11 -8.44
C GLU A 220 -31.40 -25.40 -9.24
N GLY A 221 -31.33 -26.52 -8.51
CA GLY A 221 -31.22 -27.89 -9.04
C GLY A 221 -31.43 -28.92 -7.95
#